data_AF-K5DH54-F1
#
_entry.id   AF-K5DH54-F1
#
_cell.length_a   1.000
_cell.length_b   1.000
_cell.length_c   1.000
_cell.angle_alpha   90.00
_cell.angle_beta   90.00
_cell.angle_gamma   90.00
#
_symmetry.space_group_name_H-M   'P 1'
#
loop_
_entity.id
_entity.type
_entity.pdbx_description
1 polymer ?
#
loop_
_entity_poly.entity_id
_entity_poly.type
_entity_poly.pdbx_seq_one_letter_code
_entity_poly.pdbx_strand_id
1 'polypeptide(L)'
;MAKFEILGHRRNAARNRMICDSEFVEMYTQAWAEIAPRMSDEASAMRHCVGELNGRARTIIKLRYAESQTSDAIASELELTAANVRAILKRTRDALRRCVEKQLALLGGSA
;
A
#
# COMPACT_ATOMS: atom_id res chain seq x y z
N MET A 1 -38.56 21.55 -34.60
CA MET A 1 -38.16 20.27 -33.94
C MET A 1 -36.64 20.08 -33.91
N ALA A 2 -35.92 20.21 -35.02
CA ALA A 2 -34.45 20.04 -35.07
C ALA A 2 -33.64 20.93 -34.07
N LYS A 3 -34.05 22.19 -33.87
CA LYS A 3 -33.38 23.12 -32.92
C LYS A 3 -33.37 22.58 -31.48
N PHE A 4 -34.44 21.91 -31.05
CA PHE A 4 -34.56 21.41 -29.68
C PHE A 4 -33.73 20.16 -29.45
N GLU A 5 -33.63 19.29 -30.46
CA GLU A 5 -32.73 18.12 -30.45
C GLU A 5 -31.26 18.55 -30.38
N ILE A 6 -30.84 19.53 -31.19
CA ILE A 6 -29.48 20.05 -31.19
C ILE A 6 -29.12 20.67 -29.83
N LEU A 7 -30.03 21.47 -29.25
CA LEU A 7 -29.82 22.05 -27.92
C LEU A 7 -29.84 20.98 -26.81
N GLY A 8 -30.65 19.93 -26.96
CA GLY A 8 -30.67 18.77 -26.07
C GLY A 8 -29.34 18.02 -26.08
N HIS A 9 -28.80 17.74 -27.27
CA HIS A 9 -27.50 17.09 -27.44
C HIS A 9 -26.37 17.93 -26.84
N ARG A 10 -26.34 19.25 -27.09
CA ARG A 10 -25.35 20.17 -26.49
C ARG A 10 -25.46 20.25 -24.98
N ARG A 11 -26.68 20.24 -24.41
CA ARG A 11 -26.89 20.19 -22.95
C ARG A 11 -26.50 18.85 -22.34
N ASN A 12 -26.69 17.74 -23.06
CA ASN A 12 -26.27 16.41 -22.61
C ASN A 12 -24.74 16.29 -22.62
N ALA A 13 -24.08 16.76 -23.68
CA ALA A 13 -22.63 16.79 -23.77
C ALA A 13 -21.99 17.71 -22.72
N ALA A 14 -22.58 18.89 -22.46
CA ALA A 14 -22.09 19.80 -21.41
C ALA A 14 -22.31 19.27 -19.98
N ARG A 15 -23.37 18.47 -19.74
CA ARG A 15 -23.62 17.79 -18.46
C ARG A 15 -22.75 16.55 -18.29
N ASN A 16 -22.46 15.86 -19.38
CA ASN A 16 -21.52 14.74 -19.41
C ASN A 16 -20.10 15.28 -19.55
N ARG A 17 -19.64 15.99 -18.49
CA ARG A 17 -18.26 16.42 -18.33
C ARG A 17 -17.42 15.15 -18.21
N MET A 18 -17.06 14.57 -19.34
CA MET A 18 -16.18 13.41 -19.43
C MET A 18 -14.79 13.88 -18.99
N ILE A 19 -14.57 13.88 -17.67
CA ILE A 19 -13.25 14.09 -17.04
C ILE A 19 -12.53 12.75 -17.13
N CYS A 20 -12.27 12.29 -18.34
CA CYS A 20 -11.36 11.21 -18.71
C CYS A 20 -11.28 11.28 -20.23
N ASP A 21 -10.55 12.30 -20.69
CA ASP A 21 -10.08 12.32 -22.07
C ASP A 21 -9.22 11.07 -22.32
N SER A 22 -9.30 10.49 -23.51
CA SER A 22 -8.55 9.27 -23.85
C SER A 22 -7.05 9.47 -23.62
N GLU A 23 -6.56 10.66 -23.96
CA GLU A 23 -5.17 11.08 -23.73
C GLU A 23 -4.80 11.05 -22.24
N PHE A 24 -5.70 11.47 -21.35
CA PHE A 24 -5.48 11.40 -19.90
C PHE A 24 -5.41 9.97 -19.39
N VAL A 25 -6.29 9.09 -19.90
CA VAL A 25 -6.29 7.66 -19.53
C VAL A 25 -5.01 6.99 -20.02
N GLU A 26 -4.58 7.26 -21.25
CA GLU A 26 -3.32 6.74 -21.80
C GLU A 26 -2.12 7.21 -20.97
N MET A 27 -2.03 8.51 -20.67
CA MET A 27 -0.96 9.07 -19.83
C MET A 27 -0.96 8.43 -18.42
N TYR A 28 -2.12 8.26 -17.81
CA TYR A 28 -2.24 7.59 -16.50
C TYR A 28 -1.79 6.13 -16.57
N THR A 29 -2.21 5.38 -17.59
CA THR A 29 -1.84 3.97 -17.75
C THR A 29 -0.34 3.79 -17.99
N GLN A 30 0.29 4.68 -18.76
CA GLN A 30 1.74 4.67 -18.96
C GLN A 30 2.49 4.93 -17.65
N ALA A 31 2.11 5.97 -16.91
CA ALA A 31 2.71 6.24 -15.60
C ALA A 31 2.49 5.08 -14.61
N TRP A 32 1.33 4.44 -14.66
CA TRP A 32 1.04 3.27 -13.82
C TRP A 32 1.85 2.04 -14.23
N ALA A 33 2.13 1.84 -15.52
CA ALA A 33 2.93 0.71 -16.01
C ALA A 33 4.36 0.73 -15.44
N GLU A 34 4.92 1.90 -15.14
CA GLU A 34 6.23 2.04 -14.50
C GLU A 34 6.18 1.76 -12.99
N ILE A 35 5.09 2.16 -12.32
CA ILE A 35 4.97 2.09 -10.85
C ILE A 35 4.43 0.74 -10.37
N ALA A 36 3.48 0.16 -11.10
CA ALA A 36 2.74 -1.03 -10.69
C ALA A 36 3.65 -2.26 -10.46
N PRO A 37 4.65 -2.56 -11.31
CA PRO A 37 5.58 -3.66 -11.06
C PRO A 37 6.34 -3.47 -9.74
N ARG A 38 6.91 -2.29 -9.51
CA ARG A 38 7.62 -1.98 -8.27
C ARG A 38 6.72 -2.10 -7.03
N MET A 39 5.50 -1.59 -7.10
CA MET A 39 4.54 -1.73 -5.99
C MET A 39 4.16 -3.20 -5.74
N SER A 40 4.04 -4.00 -6.80
CA SER A 40 3.78 -5.45 -6.69
C SER A 40 4.94 -6.16 -6.00
N ASP A 41 6.17 -5.87 -6.41
CA ASP A 41 7.40 -6.45 -5.86
C ASP A 41 7.61 -6.07 -4.39
N GLU A 42 7.41 -4.79 -4.04
CA GLU A 42 7.46 -4.31 -2.65
C GLU A 42 6.40 -5.01 -1.78
N ALA A 43 5.17 -5.15 -2.28
CA ALA A 43 4.12 -5.85 -1.55
C ALA A 43 4.43 -7.35 -1.38
N SER A 44 5.01 -7.98 -2.41
CA SER A 44 5.44 -9.39 -2.36
C SER A 44 6.57 -9.61 -1.36
N ALA A 45 7.61 -8.79 -1.43
CA ALA A 45 8.74 -8.79 -0.50
C ALA A 45 8.27 -8.58 0.95
N MET A 46 7.39 -7.61 1.18
CA MET A 46 6.83 -7.36 2.51
C MET A 46 6.04 -8.56 3.04
N ARG A 47 5.18 -9.18 2.21
CA ARG A 47 4.43 -10.39 2.61
C ARG A 47 5.36 -11.53 3.01
N HIS A 48 6.40 -11.77 2.22
CA HIS A 48 7.42 -12.78 2.53
C HIS A 48 8.11 -12.46 3.87
N CYS A 49 8.65 -11.25 4.03
CA CYS A 49 9.39 -10.86 5.22
C CYS A 49 8.56 -10.83 6.51
N VAL A 50 7.28 -10.48 6.42
CA VAL A 50 6.35 -10.59 7.55
C VAL A 50 6.04 -12.06 7.87
N GLY A 51 6.00 -12.93 6.87
CA GLY A 51 5.83 -14.38 7.03
C GLY A 51 6.99 -15.03 7.80
N GLU A 52 8.22 -14.53 7.61
CA GLU A 52 9.43 -14.99 8.31
C GLU A 52 9.51 -14.53 9.78
N LEU A 53 8.67 -13.58 10.21
CA LEU A 53 8.64 -13.17 11.61
C LEU A 53 8.10 -14.31 12.48
N ASN A 54 8.77 -14.54 13.61
CA ASN A 54 8.40 -15.60 14.55
C ASN A 54 8.15 -15.08 15.96
N GLY A 55 7.38 -15.86 16.72
CA GLY A 55 7.09 -15.62 18.13
C GLY A 55 6.53 -14.22 18.41
N ARG A 56 7.04 -13.58 19.46
CA ARG A 56 6.49 -12.36 20.03
C ARG A 56 6.53 -11.15 19.10
N ALA A 57 7.53 -11.09 18.21
CA ALA A 57 7.66 -10.00 17.23
C ALA A 57 6.51 -10.02 16.21
N ARG A 58 6.10 -11.21 15.74
CA ARG A 58 4.98 -11.36 14.81
C ARG A 58 3.66 -10.92 15.44
N THR A 59 3.41 -11.34 16.69
CA THR A 59 2.21 -10.93 17.44
C THR A 59 2.14 -9.42 17.60
N ILE A 60 3.23 -8.79 18.05
CA ILE A 60 3.28 -7.33 18.27
C ILE A 60 3.08 -6.55 16.96
N ILE A 61 3.64 -7.02 15.84
CA ILE A 61 3.40 -6.40 14.52
C ILE A 61 1.95 -6.52 14.11
N LYS A 62 1.32 -7.69 14.29
CA LYS A 62 -0.10 -7.90 13.97
C LYS A 62 -0.99 -6.95 14.78
N LEU A 63 -0.84 -6.92 16.10
CA LEU A 63 -1.62 -6.02 16.96
C LEU A 63 -1.43 -4.55 16.58
N ARG A 64 -0.20 -4.15 16.22
CA ARG A 64 0.09 -2.77 15.85
C ARG A 64 -0.50 -2.37 14.49
N TYR A 65 -0.41 -3.22 13.48
CA TYR A 65 -0.69 -2.83 12.09
C TYR A 65 -2.00 -3.39 11.53
N ALA A 66 -2.42 -4.60 11.93
CA ALA A 66 -3.70 -5.15 11.53
C ALA A 66 -4.83 -4.66 12.44
N GLU A 67 -4.55 -4.53 13.73
CA GLU A 67 -5.56 -4.19 14.76
C GLU A 67 -5.42 -2.74 15.26
N SER A 68 -4.45 -1.99 14.72
CA SER A 68 -4.22 -0.56 15.00
C SER A 68 -4.06 -0.20 16.49
N GLN A 69 -3.65 -1.16 17.32
CA GLN A 69 -3.48 -0.92 18.76
C GLN A 69 -2.30 0.02 19.06
N THR A 70 -2.38 0.74 20.18
CA THR A 70 -1.29 1.55 20.71
C THR A 70 -0.23 0.68 21.40
N SER A 71 0.99 1.17 21.56
CA SER A 71 2.02 0.42 22.29
C SER A 71 1.65 0.15 23.74
N ASP A 72 0.85 1.02 24.36
CA ASP A 72 0.40 0.86 25.74
C ASP A 72 -0.72 -0.20 25.84
N ALA A 73 -1.63 -0.27 24.87
CA ALA A 73 -2.64 -1.34 24.80
C ALA A 73 -1.99 -2.72 24.59
N ILE A 74 -1.05 -2.82 23.64
CA ILE A 74 -0.28 -4.05 23.39
C ILE A 74 0.51 -4.48 24.64
N ALA A 75 1.09 -3.50 25.35
CA ALA A 75 1.83 -3.75 26.57
C ALA A 75 0.93 -4.35 27.65
N SER A 76 -0.28 -3.81 27.83
CA SER A 76 -1.27 -4.35 28.75
C SER A 76 -1.73 -5.75 28.36
N GLU A 77 -1.96 -6.01 27.07
CA GLU A 77 -2.45 -7.30 26.57
C GLU A 77 -1.40 -8.42 26.71
N LEU A 78 -0.12 -8.09 26.52
CA LEU A 78 0.98 -9.06 26.52
C LEU A 78 1.77 -9.09 27.85
N GLU A 79 1.30 -8.40 28.89
CA GLU A 79 1.98 -8.26 30.19
C GLU A 79 3.44 -7.76 30.05
N LEU A 80 3.62 -6.76 29.18
CA LEU A 80 4.91 -6.11 28.93
C LEU A 80 4.87 -4.65 29.38
N THR A 81 6.03 -4.00 29.38
CA THR A 81 6.09 -2.54 29.46
C THR A 81 5.97 -1.94 28.06
N ALA A 82 5.35 -0.76 27.96
CA ALA A 82 5.24 -0.05 26.68
C ALA A 82 6.61 0.31 26.08
N ALA A 83 7.63 0.54 26.93
CA ALA A 83 9.01 0.70 26.49
C ALA A 83 9.55 -0.57 25.79
N ASN A 84 9.27 -1.76 26.34
CA ASN A 84 9.66 -3.02 25.73
C ASN A 84 8.94 -3.24 24.38
N VAL A 85 7.63 -2.98 24.31
CA VAL A 85 6.87 -3.05 23.05
C VAL A 85 7.46 -2.13 21.97
N ARG A 86 7.76 -0.87 22.31
CA ARG A 86 8.40 0.07 21.37
C ARG A 86 9.78 -0.42 20.91
N ALA A 87 10.57 -1.00 21.81
CA ALA A 87 11.88 -1.56 21.48
C ALA A 87 11.79 -2.79 20.57
N ILE A 88 10.79 -3.66 20.78
CA ILE A 88 10.52 -4.80 19.89
C ILE A 88 10.05 -4.30 18.52
N LEU A 89 9.11 -3.36 18.47
CA LEU A 89 8.64 -2.76 17.21
C LEU A 89 9.79 -2.13 16.42
N LYS A 90 10.69 -1.39 17.07
CA LYS A 90 11.87 -0.81 16.41
C LYS A 90 12.75 -1.89 15.80
N ARG A 91 13.17 -2.87 16.60
CA ARG A 91 14.02 -3.99 16.14
C ARG A 91 13.37 -4.79 15.01
N THR A 92 12.06 -5.02 15.11
CA THR A 92 11.30 -5.76 14.10
C THR A 92 11.19 -4.98 12.80
N ARG A 93 10.94 -3.66 12.84
CA ARG A 93 10.96 -2.80 11.65
C ARG A 93 12.33 -2.77 10.98
N ASP A 94 13.40 -2.73 11.77
CA ASP A 94 14.77 -2.79 11.23
C ASP A 94 15.05 -4.14 10.54
N ALA A 95 14.57 -5.24 11.12
CA ALA A 95 14.68 -6.56 10.50
C ALA A 95 13.85 -6.67 9.23
N LEU A 96 12.60 -6.19 9.23
CA LEU A 96 11.73 -6.16 8.07
C LEU A 96 12.34 -5.32 6.95
N ARG A 97 12.88 -4.13 7.26
CA ARG A 97 13.57 -3.28 6.28
C ARG A 97 14.70 -4.03 5.59
N ARG A 98 15.63 -4.62 6.36
CA ARG A 98 16.76 -5.39 5.79
C ARG A 98 16.29 -6.57 4.95
N CYS A 99 15.24 -7.26 5.40
CA CYS A 99 14.66 -8.37 4.65
C CYS A 99 14.05 -7.89 3.33
N VAL A 100 13.26 -6.82 3.34
CA VAL A 100 12.62 -6.27 2.13
C VAL A 100 13.66 -5.74 1.16
N GLU A 101 14.68 -5.00 1.63
CA GLU A 101 15.81 -4.55 0.80
C GLU A 101 16.51 -5.74 0.12
N LYS A 102 16.75 -6.83 0.86
CA LYS A 102 17.33 -8.06 0.30
C LYS A 102 16.39 -8.73 -0.73
N GLN A 103 15.09 -8.83 -0.44
CA GLN A 103 14.12 -9.45 -1.35
C GLN A 103 13.94 -8.64 -2.64
N LEU A 104 13.88 -7.31 -2.53
CA LEU A 104 13.83 -6.42 -3.69
C LEU A 104 15.10 -6.51 -4.54
N ALA A 105 16.27 -6.67 -3.93
CA ALA A 105 17.51 -6.91 -4.68
C ALA A 105 17.51 -8.24 -5.43
N LEU A 106 16.81 -9.27 -4.91
CA LEU A 106 16.64 -10.56 -5.59
C LEU A 106 15.63 -10.48 -6.74
N LEU A 107 14.52 -9.75 -6.55
CA LEU A 107 13.49 -9.54 -7.58
C LEU A 107 13.99 -8.60 -8.69
N GLY A 108 14.77 -7.58 -8.32
CA GLY A 108 15.43 -6.63 -9.23
C GLY A 108 16.71 -7.14 -9.90
N GLY A 109 17.08 -8.41 -9.69
CA GLY A 109 18.18 -9.09 -10.40
C GLY A 109 17.80 -9.57 -11.81
N SER A 110 16.66 -9.12 -12.34
CA SER A 110 16.21 -9.32 -13.72
C SER A 110 15.72 -7.99 -14.28
N ALA A 111 16.66 -7.04 -14.42
CA ALA A 111 16.54 -5.86 -15.27
C ALA A 111 17.91 -5.57 -15.86
#